data_AF-A0A9E4EXM8-F1
#
_entry.id   AF-A0A9E4EXM8-F1
#
_cell.length_a   1.000
_cell.length_b   1.000
_cell.length_c   1.000
_cell.angle_alpha   90.00
_cell.angle_beta   90.00
_cell.angle_gamma   90.00
#
_symmetry.space_group_name_H-M   'P 1'
#
loop_
_entity.id
_entity.type
_entity.pdbx_description
1 polymer ?
#
loop_
_entity_poly.entity_id
_entity_poly.type
_entity_poly.pdbx_seq_one_letter_code
_entity_poly.pdbx_strand_id
1 'polypeptide(L)'
;METIRYFGGQGKIFKVHYRNVDQPLPHFVETFVDDGYFDMYQAMRALAEVGYDGTLIPDHIPQMGDDGRLGTAYTLAYMRALQK
;
A
#
# COMPACT_ATOMS: atom_id res chain seq x y z
N MET A 1 3.28 -11.05 2.30
CA MET A 1 3.00 -11.05 3.76
C MET A 1 4.17 -11.52 4.60
N GLU A 2 4.76 -12.69 4.30
CA GLU A 2 5.92 -13.23 5.03
C GLU A 2 7.05 -12.21 5.24
N THR A 3 7.43 -11.48 4.18
CA THR A 3 8.45 -10.43 4.23
C THR A 3 8.13 -9.33 5.25
N ILE A 4 6.87 -8.90 5.34
CA ILE A 4 6.43 -7.90 6.32
C ILE A 4 6.61 -8.45 7.74
N ARG A 5 6.17 -9.69 7.99
CA ARG A 5 6.29 -10.30 9.32
C ARG A 5 7.74 -10.53 9.74
N TYR A 6 8.55 -11.03 8.82
CA TYR A 6 9.96 -11.33 9.08
C TYR A 6 10.76 -10.07 9.41
N PHE A 7 10.73 -9.04 8.55
CA PHE A 7 11.50 -7.81 8.79
C PHE A 7 10.83 -6.89 9.80
N GLY A 8 9.49 -6.88 9.86
CA GLY A 8 8.72 -6.11 10.84
C GLY A 8 8.95 -6.60 12.26
N GLY A 9 8.95 -7.92 12.49
CA GLY A 9 9.29 -8.51 13.80
C GLY A 9 10.73 -8.24 14.25
N GLN A 10 11.60 -7.77 13.34
CA GLN A 10 12.97 -7.33 13.64
C GLN A 10 13.11 -5.80 13.78
N GLY A 11 12.03 -5.03 13.60
CA GLY A 11 12.09 -3.57 13.56
C GLY A 11 12.89 -3.02 12.36
N LYS A 12 12.93 -3.77 11.23
CA LYS A 12 13.75 -3.43 10.05
C LYS A 12 12.93 -2.92 8.85
N ILE A 13 11.69 -2.51 9.08
CA ILE A 13 10.89 -1.78 8.11
C ILE A 13 10.95 -0.30 8.53
N PHE A 14 11.51 0.56 7.68
CA PHE A 14 11.72 1.97 8.02
C PHE A 14 10.73 2.92 7.32
N LYS A 15 10.32 2.59 6.10
CA LYS A 15 9.30 3.29 5.31
C LYS A 15 8.60 2.30 4.40
N VAL A 16 7.33 2.54 4.06
CA VAL A 16 6.56 1.66 3.19
C VAL A 16 5.95 2.47 2.06
N HIS A 17 6.24 2.06 0.82
CA HIS A 17 5.50 2.51 -0.36
C HIS A 17 4.31 1.56 -0.53
N TYR A 18 3.11 2.13 -0.48
CA TYR A 18 1.84 1.43 -0.36
C TYR A 18 1.01 1.67 -1.62
N ARG A 19 1.47 1.09 -2.72
CA ARG A 19 0.82 1.06 -4.03
C ARG A 19 0.53 -0.38 -4.46
N ASN A 20 -0.25 -0.53 -5.53
CA ASN A 20 -0.61 -1.84 -6.08
C ASN A 20 -0.35 -1.90 -7.59
N VAL A 21 -0.16 -3.11 -8.10
CA VAL A 21 0.09 -3.40 -9.52
C VAL A 21 -0.77 -4.57 -9.95
N ASP A 22 -1.12 -4.68 -11.21
CA ASP A 22 -1.98 -5.76 -11.74
C ASP A 22 -1.33 -7.16 -11.67
N GLN A 23 0.01 -7.23 -11.69
CA GLN A 23 0.77 -8.48 -11.64
C GLN A 23 2.25 -8.26 -11.25
N PRO A 24 2.99 -9.34 -10.89
CA PRO A 24 4.43 -9.26 -10.68
C PRO A 24 5.24 -9.00 -11.95
N LEU A 25 6.53 -8.70 -11.77
CA LEU A 25 7.53 -8.58 -12.84
C LEU A 25 7.50 -9.76 -13.84
N PRO A 26 7.92 -9.55 -15.11
CA PRO A 26 8.66 -8.38 -15.62
C PRO A 26 7.79 -7.22 -16.12
N HIS A 27 6.51 -7.45 -16.38
CA HIS A 27 5.62 -6.44 -16.94
C HIS A 27 4.41 -6.28 -16.03
N PHE A 28 4.13 -5.05 -15.65
CA PHE A 28 2.98 -4.70 -14.83
C PHE A 28 2.50 -3.30 -15.18
N VAL A 29 1.27 -3.00 -14.77
CA VAL A 29 0.66 -1.68 -14.80
C VAL A 29 0.34 -1.27 -13.37
N GLU A 30 0.56 0.00 -13.04
CA GLU A 30 0.16 0.58 -11.76
C GLU A 30 -1.37 0.64 -11.68
N THR A 31 -1.94 0.20 -10.56
CA THR A 31 -3.39 0.10 -10.36
C THR A 31 -3.85 1.00 -9.22
N PHE A 32 -5.15 1.21 -9.10
CA PHE A 32 -5.68 1.78 -7.85
C PHE A 32 -5.41 0.80 -6.70
N VAL A 33 -5.31 1.33 -5.49
CA VAL A 33 -4.87 0.56 -4.31
C VAL A 33 -5.74 -0.68 -4.04
N ASP A 34 -6.99 -0.68 -4.46
CA ASP A 34 -7.97 -1.76 -4.29
C ASP A 34 -8.18 -2.66 -5.52
N ASP A 35 -7.54 -2.38 -6.65
CA ASP A 35 -7.77 -3.06 -7.94
C ASP A 35 -6.49 -3.66 -8.53
N GLY A 36 -5.68 -4.29 -7.69
CA GLY A 36 -4.42 -4.89 -8.10
C GLY A 36 -4.22 -6.32 -7.58
N TYR A 37 -3.07 -6.89 -7.96
CA TYR A 37 -2.61 -8.24 -7.61
C TYR A 37 -2.51 -8.47 -6.11
N PHE A 38 -2.06 -7.45 -5.36
CA PHE A 38 -1.73 -7.62 -3.95
C PHE A 38 -2.95 -7.31 -3.06
N ASP A 39 -3.23 -8.17 -2.09
CA ASP A 39 -4.24 -7.90 -1.07
C ASP A 39 -3.71 -6.84 -0.10
N MET A 40 -4.12 -5.59 -0.35
CA MET A 40 -3.66 -4.44 0.43
C MET A 40 -4.22 -4.47 1.86
N TYR A 41 -5.41 -5.02 2.09
CA TYR A 41 -5.92 -5.19 3.45
C TYR A 41 -5.02 -6.12 4.28
N GLN A 42 -4.63 -7.26 3.72
CA GLN A 42 -3.67 -8.15 4.39
C GLN A 42 -2.32 -7.49 4.61
N ALA A 43 -1.87 -6.63 3.68
CA ALA A 43 -0.63 -5.86 3.84
C ALA A 43 -0.70 -4.91 5.04
N MET A 44 -1.79 -4.13 5.16
CA MET A 44 -1.99 -3.22 6.28
C MET A 44 -2.09 -3.99 7.61
N ARG A 45 -2.86 -5.09 7.63
CA ARG A 45 -2.98 -5.94 8.82
C ARG A 45 -1.63 -6.51 9.24
N ALA A 46 -0.81 -6.98 8.30
CA ALA A 46 0.52 -7.50 8.60
C ALA A 46 1.45 -6.42 9.16
N LEU A 47 1.34 -5.16 8.70
CA LEU A 47 2.10 -4.04 9.27
C LEU A 47 1.64 -3.70 10.70
N ALA A 48 0.33 -3.74 10.96
CA ALA A 48 -0.22 -3.55 12.29
C ALA A 48 0.19 -4.68 13.25
N GLU A 49 0.16 -5.95 12.79
CA GLU A 49 0.57 -7.14 13.57
C GLU A 49 2.02 -7.04 14.07
N VAL A 50 2.92 -6.42 13.30
CA VAL A 50 4.32 -6.23 13.69
C VAL A 50 4.59 -4.92 14.43
N GLY A 51 3.56 -4.13 14.73
CA GLY A 51 3.70 -2.85 15.43
C GLY A 51 4.44 -1.79 14.63
N TYR A 52 4.34 -1.81 13.29
CA TYR A 52 4.98 -0.79 12.46
C TYR A 52 4.37 0.61 12.71
N ASP A 53 5.20 1.59 13.04
CA ASP A 53 4.83 2.95 13.41
C ASP A 53 5.42 4.03 12.47
N GLY A 54 6.03 3.62 11.36
CA GLY A 54 6.66 4.51 10.39
C GLY A 54 5.73 5.04 9.29
N THR A 55 6.32 5.76 8.34
CA THR A 55 5.56 6.42 7.26
C THR A 55 5.07 5.45 6.18
N LEU A 56 3.78 5.51 5.89
CA LEU A 56 3.13 4.91 4.73
C LEU A 56 2.97 5.96 3.61
N ILE A 57 3.47 5.65 2.42
CA ILE A 57 3.52 6.56 1.26
C ILE A 57 2.64 5.95 0.15
N PRO A 58 1.61 6.64 -0.37
CA PRO A 58 0.74 6.10 -1.42
C PRO A 58 1.44 5.86 -2.77
N ASP A 59 2.64 6.44 -2.94
CA ASP A 59 3.56 6.23 -4.05
C ASP A 59 2.94 6.61 -5.42
N HIS A 60 2.68 5.66 -6.31
CA HIS A 60 2.14 5.90 -7.64
C HIS A 60 0.62 5.77 -7.65
N ILE A 61 -0.06 6.85 -8.06
CA ILE A 61 -1.51 6.94 -8.03
C ILE A 61 -2.01 7.17 -9.46
N PRO A 62 -2.83 6.25 -10.01
CA PRO A 62 -3.43 6.47 -11.32
C PRO A 62 -4.25 7.76 -11.38
N GLN A 63 -4.26 8.40 -12.55
CA GLN A 63 -5.09 9.56 -12.76
C GLN A 63 -6.58 9.19 -12.63
N MET A 64 -7.31 9.97 -11.84
CA MET A 64 -8.75 9.83 -11.67
C MET A 64 -9.42 11.08 -12.21
N GLY A 65 -10.19 10.94 -13.31
CA GLY A 65 -10.82 12.08 -13.96
C GLY A 65 -9.83 13.12 -14.47
N ASP A 66 -10.20 14.39 -14.34
CA ASP A 66 -9.44 15.55 -14.80
C ASP A 66 -8.55 16.20 -13.72
N ASP A 67 -8.60 15.71 -12.47
CA ASP A 67 -7.83 16.23 -11.34
C ASP A 67 -7.12 15.09 -10.58
N GLY A 68 -5.78 15.07 -10.64
CA GLY A 68 -4.97 14.08 -9.94
C GLY A 68 -5.16 14.06 -8.42
N ARG A 69 -5.68 15.13 -7.81
CA ARG A 69 -6.01 15.15 -6.37
C ARG A 69 -7.12 14.18 -6.00
N LEU A 70 -7.99 13.80 -6.95
CA LEU A 70 -9.06 12.82 -6.72
C LEU A 70 -8.49 11.45 -6.40
N GLY A 71 -7.52 10.98 -7.19
CA GLY A 71 -6.81 9.73 -6.92
C GLY A 71 -6.07 9.78 -5.58
N THR A 72 -5.39 10.90 -5.28
CA THR A 72 -4.71 11.09 -4.00
C THR A 72 -5.66 11.00 -2.82
N ALA A 73 -6.79 11.70 -2.88
CA ALA A 73 -7.80 11.66 -1.83
C ALA A 73 -8.37 10.25 -1.64
N TYR A 74 -8.65 9.54 -2.74
CA TYR A 74 -9.13 8.16 -2.73
C TYR A 74 -8.15 7.23 -2.03
N THR A 75 -6.88 7.21 -2.44
CA THR A 75 -5.86 6.32 -1.87
C THR A 75 -5.61 6.64 -0.39
N LEU A 76 -5.53 7.91 0.00
CA LEU A 76 -5.35 8.29 1.40
C LEU A 76 -6.55 7.91 2.27
N ALA A 77 -7.78 8.06 1.76
CA ALA A 77 -8.98 7.65 2.46
C ALA A 77 -9.03 6.12 2.65
N TYR A 78 -8.68 5.35 1.62
CA TYR A 78 -8.56 3.90 1.69
C TYR A 78 -7.53 3.48 2.75
N MET A 79 -6.31 4.01 2.69
CA MET A 79 -5.26 3.72 3.67
C MET A 79 -5.71 4.03 5.11
N ARG A 80 -6.34 5.19 5.33
CA ARG A 80 -6.86 5.58 6.64
C ARG A 80 -7.99 4.67 7.14
N ALA A 81 -8.80 4.13 6.24
CA ALA A 81 -9.87 3.20 6.60
C ALA A 81 -9.29 1.86 7.11
N LEU A 82 -8.18 1.39 6.54
CA LEU A 82 -7.56 0.13 6.92
C LEU A 82 -6.69 0.22 8.19
N GLN A 83 -6.37 1.42 8.65
CA GLN A 83 -5.59 1.66 9.88
C GLN A 83 -6.43 1.61 11.17
N LYS A 84 -7.74 1.44 11.06
CA LYS A 84 -8.66 1.31 12.21
C LYS A 84 -8.84 -0.14 12.61
#